data_AF-A0A9D1GR73-F1
#
_entry.id   AF-A0A9D1GR73-F1
#
_cell.length_a   1.000
_cell.length_b   1.000
_cell.length_c   1.000
_cell.angle_alpha   90.00
_cell.angle_beta   90.00
_cell.angle_gamma   90.00
#
_symmetry.space_group_name_H-M   'P 1'
#
loop_
_entity.id
_entity.type
_entity.pdbx_description
1 polymer ?
#
loop_
_entity_poly.entity_id
_entity_poly.type
_entity_poly.pdbx_seq_one_letter_code
_entity_poly.pdbx_strand_id
1 'polypeptide(L)' 'LRLMEEQAVYSWQIKGKRYDIGSKKGFLQATVDFACNRSDLKGDMNEILANGK' A
#
# COMPACT_ATOMS: atom_id res chain seq x y z
N LEU A 1 -27.60 -3.77 9.81
CA LEU A 1 -26.83 -3.38 8.61
C LEU A 1 -27.84 -2.82 7.62
N ARG A 2 -28.22 -1.55 7.77
CA ARG A 2 -29.45 -1.00 7.16
C ARG A 2 -29.52 -1.16 5.64
N LEU A 3 -28.40 -0.98 4.93
CA LEU A 3 -28.37 -1.15 3.48
C LEU A 3 -28.62 -2.60 3.03
N MET A 4 -28.24 -3.60 3.84
CA MET A 4 -28.42 -5.01 3.48
C MET A 4 -29.89 -5.46 3.56
N GLU A 5 -30.74 -4.66 4.22
CA GLU A 5 -32.19 -4.93 4.36
C GLU A 5 -32.99 -4.38 3.16
N GLU A 6 -32.47 -3.34 2.48
CA GLU A 6 -33.16 -2.65 1.38
C GLU A 6 -32.64 -3.08 -0.01
N GLN A 7 -31.42 -3.61 -0.10
CA GLN A 7 -30.79 -3.97 -1.38
C GLN A 7 -29.70 -5.04 -1.25
N ALA A 8 -29.35 -5.67 -2.37
CA ALA A 8 -28.27 -6.64 -2.42
C ALA A 8 -26.91 -5.98 -2.20
N VAL A 9 -26.15 -6.47 -1.22
CA VAL A 9 -24.80 -6.03 -0.90
C VAL A 9 -23.83 -7.17 -1.22
N TYR A 10 -22.77 -6.84 -1.97
CA TYR A 10 -21.79 -7.81 -2.44
C TYR A 10 -20.43 -7.53 -1.82
N SER A 11 -19.67 -8.58 -1.55
CA SER A 11 -18.25 -8.49 -1.22
C SER A 11 -17.42 -8.93 -2.42
N TRP A 12 -16.26 -8.29 -2.59
CA TRP A 12 -15.30 -8.67 -3.62
C TRP A 12 -13.91 -8.78 -3.01
N GLN A 13 -13.30 -9.95 -3.18
CA GLN A 13 -11.92 -10.15 -2.79
C GLN A 13 -10.99 -9.59 -3.88
N ILE A 14 -10.47 -8.39 -3.64
CA ILE A 14 -9.49 -7.78 -4.53
C ILE A 14 -8.24 -8.66 -4.57
N LYS A 15 -7.80 -8.98 -5.79
CA LYS A 15 -6.52 -9.62 -6.06
C LYS A 15 -5.45 -8.55 -6.19
N GLY A 16 -4.56 -8.46 -5.22
CA GLY A 16 -3.47 -7.50 -5.21
C GLY A 16 -2.95 -7.24 -3.80
N LYS A 17 -1.77 -6.60 -3.71
CA LYS A 17 -1.21 -6.15 -2.45
C LYS A 17 -1.94 -4.88 -2.00
N ARG A 18 -2.44 -4.86 -0.77
CA ARG A 18 -3.06 -3.69 -0.15
C ARG A 18 -2.14 -3.16 0.95
N TYR A 19 -2.12 -1.85 1.10
CA TYR A 19 -1.42 -1.17 2.19
C TYR A 19 -2.44 -0.42 3.04
N ASP A 20 -2.33 -0.55 4.35
CA ASP A 20 -3.10 0.26 5.30
C ASP A 20 -2.40 1.62 5.50
N ILE A 21 -2.78 2.60 4.69
CA ILE A 21 -2.27 3.97 4.76
C ILE A 21 -2.73 4.74 6.01
N GLY A 22 -3.73 4.21 6.75
CA GLY A 22 -4.18 4.80 8.02
C GLY A 22 -3.16 4.59 9.16
N SER A 23 -2.24 3.64 8.99
CA SER A 23 -1.17 3.38 9.95
C SER A 23 0.17 3.97 9.50
N LYS A 24 0.96 4.49 10.44
CA LYS A 24 2.31 5.02 10.15
C LYS A 24 3.20 3.96 9.47
N LYS A 25 3.14 2.72 9.96
CA LYS A 25 3.89 1.59 9.40
C LYS A 25 3.44 1.28 7.98
N GLY A 26 2.14 1.21 7.72
CA GLY A 26 1.62 0.88 6.40
C GLY A 26 1.89 1.97 5.37
N PHE A 27 1.86 3.25 5.77
CA PHE A 27 2.32 4.36 4.93
C PHE A 27 3.78 4.22 4.51
N LEU A 28 4.68 3.95 5.46
CA LEU A 28 6.10 3.75 5.17
C LEU A 28 6.33 2.52 4.27
N GLN A 29 5.67 1.41 4.56
CA GLN A 29 5.75 0.20 3.75
C GLN A 29 5.32 0.45 2.29
N ALA A 30 4.19 1.13 2.09
CA ALA A 30 3.72 1.49 0.76
C ALA A 30 4.77 2.33 0.04
N THR A 31 5.25 3.39 0.69
CA THR A 31 6.22 4.33 0.12
C THR A 31 7.49 3.63 -0.35
N VAL A 32 8.09 2.79 0.50
CA VAL A 32 9.30 2.03 0.17
C VAL A 32 9.05 1.06 -0.99
N ASP A 33 7.95 0.29 -0.94
CA ASP A 33 7.64 -0.66 -2.00
C ASP A 33 7.40 0.01 -3.36
N PHE A 34 6.73 1.16 -3.38
CA PHE A 34 6.52 1.92 -4.61
C PHE A 34 7.84 2.52 -5.15
N ALA A 35 8.70 3.04 -4.28
CA ALA A 35 9.99 3.60 -4.68
C ALA A 35 10.92 2.52 -5.26
N CYS A 36 10.98 1.34 -4.64
CA CYS A 36 11.78 0.21 -5.14
C CYS A 36 11.31 -0.35 -6.49
N ASN A 37 10.03 -0.22 -6.82
CA ASN A 37 9.45 -0.73 -8.07
C ASN A 37 9.55 0.27 -9.25
N ARG A 38 9.80 1.54 -8.97
CA ARG A 38 9.87 2.61 -9.97
C ARG A 38 11.28 2.77 -10.49
N SER A 39 11.49 2.64 -11.81
CA SER A 39 12.84 2.69 -12.41
C SER A 39 13.56 4.01 -12.17
N ASP A 40 12.82 5.12 -12.08
CA ASP A 40 13.32 6.47 -11.81
C ASP A 40 13.67 6.71 -10.34
N LEU A 41 13.12 5.93 -9.40
CA LEU A 41 13.32 6.11 -7.96
C LEU A 41 14.09 4.96 -7.30
N LYS A 42 14.19 3.80 -7.95
CA LYS A 42 14.82 2.61 -7.39
C LYS A 42 16.28 2.84 -7.03
N GLY A 43 17.00 3.63 -7.81
CA GLY A 43 18.39 4.01 -7.52
C GLY A 43 18.50 4.74 -6.19
N ASP A 44 17.81 5.88 -6.09
CA ASP A 44 17.78 6.73 -4.90
C ASP A 44 17.26 5.97 -3.67
N MET A 45 16.22 5.16 -3.83
CA MET A 45 15.67 4.34 -2.75
C MET A 45 16.70 3.32 -2.22
N ASN A 46 17.47 2.68 -3.10
CA ASN A 46 18.52 1.76 -2.68
C ASN A 46 19.64 2.47 -1.91
N GLU A 47 19.99 3.69 -2.32
CA GLU A 47 20.98 4.51 -1.59
C GLU A 47 20.47 4.87 -0.18
N ILE A 48 19.21 5.28 -0.07
CA ILE A 48 18.55 5.56 1.23
C ILE A 48 18.59 4.32 2.14
N LEU A 49 18.33 3.13 1.61
CA LEU A 49 18.35 1.87 2.39
C LEU A 49 19.77 1.48 2.81
N ALA A 50 20.78 1.75 1.99
CA ALA A 50 22.17 1.42 2.30
C ALA A 50 22.79 2.36 3.33
N ASN A 51 22.37 3.62 3.35
CA ASN A 51 22.94 4.69 4.18
C ASN A 51 22.04 5.10 5.35
N GLY A 52 20.93 4.38 5.58
CA GLY A 52 20.05 4.62 6.72
C GLY A 52 20.82 4.47 8.03
N LYS A 53 20.67 5.44 8.93
CA LYS A 53 21.24 5.39 10.29
C LYS A 53 20.67 4.23 11.10
#